data_AF-A0AAV5WSM6-F1
#
_entry.id   AF-A0AAV5WSM6-F1
#
_cell.length_a   1.000
_cell.length_b   1.000
_cell.length_c   1.000
_cell.angle_alpha   90.00
_cell.angle_beta   90.00
_cell.angle_gamma   90.00
#
_symmetry.space_group_name_H-M   'P 1'
#
loop_
_entity.id
_entity.type
_entity.pdbx_description
1 polymer ?
#
loop_
_entity_poly.entity_id
_entity_poly.type
_entity_poly.pdbx_seq_one_letter_code
_entity_poly.pdbx_strand_id
1 'polypeptide(L)'
;AKWDNRFQQLKRSYDPVRESFDTLFFAPLNDYNEEQRALSIVRREAHLEALELSLSTLRNLMDDEWNQVETWKEQQPGALFLVDVGVVLSSILECISSAGREILATKYELERNRDNSAGLRNSWELSHLNSRMRELTETIDKIPTVYELNRKYATTTVRTETTF
;
A
#
# COMPACT_ATOMS: atom_id res chain seq x y z
N ALA A 1 4.62 2.03 24.61
CA ALA A 1 5.89 2.40 23.96
C ALA A 1 6.29 1.44 22.82
N LYS A 2 6.48 0.13 23.05
CA LYS A 2 6.93 -0.80 21.98
C LYS A 2 5.97 -0.91 20.78
N TRP A 3 4.68 -1.09 21.02
CA TRP A 3 3.66 -1.18 19.96
C TRP A 3 3.48 0.12 19.18
N ASP A 4 3.53 1.26 19.87
CA ASP A 4 3.39 2.56 19.23
C ASP A 4 4.53 2.82 18.24
N ASN A 5 5.77 2.52 18.65
CA ASN A 5 6.93 2.57 17.76
C ASN A 5 6.78 1.62 16.56
N ARG A 6 6.26 0.41 16.78
CA ARG A 6 6.05 -0.59 15.72
C ARG A 6 5.01 -0.13 14.70
N PHE A 7 3.85 0.37 15.16
CA PHE A 7 2.82 0.92 14.28
C PHE A 7 3.30 2.14 13.50
N GLN A 8 4.05 3.04 14.14
CA GLN A 8 4.65 4.18 13.46
C GLN A 8 5.69 3.75 12.42
N GLN A 9 6.48 2.71 12.70
CA GLN A 9 7.42 2.14 11.73
C GLN A 9 6.70 1.54 10.51
N LEU A 10 5.59 0.81 10.73
CA LEU A 10 4.78 0.26 9.65
C LEU A 10 4.11 1.35 8.79
N LYS A 11 3.69 2.47 9.39
CA LYS A 11 3.20 3.61 8.61
C LYS A 11 4.31 4.23 7.77
N ARG A 12 5.49 4.43 8.35
CA ARG A 12 6.65 5.03 7.65
C ARG A 12 7.23 4.14 6.56
N SER A 13 7.06 2.83 6.63
CA SER A 13 7.52 1.95 5.54
C SER A 13 6.74 2.15 4.23
N TYR A 14 5.61 2.88 4.26
CA TYR A 14 4.88 3.33 3.08
C TYR A 14 5.52 4.57 2.40
N ASP A 15 6.34 5.36 3.10
CA ASP A 15 6.92 6.60 2.54
C ASP A 15 7.66 6.37 1.20
N PRO A 16 8.51 5.35 1.03
CA PRO A 16 9.17 5.07 -0.25
C PRO A 16 8.20 4.72 -1.38
N VAL A 17 7.07 4.09 -1.06
CA VAL A 17 6.03 3.76 -2.04
C VAL A 17 5.33 5.04 -2.51
N ARG A 18 5.00 5.94 -1.58
CA ARG A 18 4.43 7.26 -1.93
C ARG A 18 5.40 8.05 -2.80
N GLU A 19 6.67 8.13 -2.42
CA GLU A 19 7.70 8.86 -3.18
C GLU A 19 7.90 8.30 -4.59
N SER A 20 7.94 6.97 -4.74
CA SER A 20 8.00 6.31 -6.05
C SER A 20 6.76 6.60 -6.90
N PHE A 21 5.58 6.60 -6.30
CA PHE A 21 4.34 6.91 -7.01
C PHE A 21 4.27 8.38 -7.42
N ASP A 22 4.65 9.31 -6.56
CA ASP A 22 4.70 10.74 -6.88
C ASP A 22 5.69 10.99 -8.03
N THR A 23 6.87 10.34 -7.98
CA THR A 23 7.87 10.42 -9.07
C THR A 23 7.28 9.91 -10.39
N LEU A 24 6.57 8.78 -10.37
CA LEU A 24 5.87 8.25 -11.53
C LEU A 24 4.82 9.26 -12.03
N PHE A 25 3.97 9.77 -11.14
CA PHE A 25 2.81 10.59 -11.46
C PHE A 25 3.20 11.95 -12.05
N PHE A 26 4.25 12.57 -11.52
CA PHE A 26 4.76 13.87 -11.97
C PHE A 26 5.86 13.78 -13.05
N ALA A 27 6.24 12.58 -13.48
CA ALA A 27 7.21 12.40 -14.55
C ALA A 27 6.73 13.11 -15.84
N PRO A 28 7.60 13.92 -16.49
CA PRO A 28 7.21 14.64 -17.70
C PRO A 28 6.93 13.66 -18.85
N LEU A 29 5.82 13.91 -19.56
CA LEU A 29 5.39 13.14 -20.72
C LEU A 29 5.50 14.01 -21.96
N ASN A 30 6.46 13.70 -22.83
CA ASN A 30 6.71 14.42 -24.06
C ASN A 30 6.31 13.56 -25.25
N ASP A 31 5.30 13.99 -26.02
CA ASP A 31 4.76 13.23 -27.16
C ASP A 31 4.89 13.94 -28.51
N TYR A 32 5.57 15.08 -28.54
CA TYR A 32 5.63 15.98 -29.69
C TYR A 32 6.48 15.47 -30.88
N ASN A 33 7.34 14.48 -30.66
CA ASN A 33 7.99 13.72 -31.74
C ASN A 33 8.25 12.26 -31.32
N GLU A 34 8.69 11.43 -32.26
CA GLU A 34 8.89 9.99 -32.06
C GLU A 34 9.97 9.67 -31.01
N GLU A 35 11.12 10.35 -31.07
CA GLU A 35 12.23 10.16 -30.13
C GLU A 35 11.84 10.49 -28.69
N GLN A 36 11.14 11.61 -28.49
CA GLN A 36 10.69 12.06 -27.17
C GLN A 36 9.58 11.16 -26.60
N ARG A 37 8.71 10.64 -27.48
CA ARG A 37 7.70 9.65 -27.09
C ARG A 37 8.36 8.35 -26.63
N ALA A 38 9.31 7.83 -27.40
CA ALA A 38 10.06 6.63 -27.03
C ALA A 38 10.77 6.81 -25.69
N LEU A 39 11.42 7.97 -25.48
CA LEU A 39 12.07 8.30 -24.21
C LEU A 39 11.07 8.40 -23.05
N SER A 40 9.90 8.98 -23.27
CA SER A 40 8.84 9.09 -22.25
C SER A 40 8.29 7.72 -21.85
N ILE A 41 8.12 6.80 -22.82
CA ILE A 41 7.71 5.41 -22.55
C ILE A 41 8.76 4.72 -21.69
N VAL A 42 10.04 4.73 -22.09
CA VAL A 42 11.12 4.08 -21.34
C VAL A 42 11.24 4.62 -19.91
N ARG A 43 11.15 5.96 -19.74
CA ARG A 43 11.13 6.58 -18.41
C ARG A 43 9.94 6.12 -17.59
N ARG A 44 8.76 6.04 -18.21
CA ARG A 44 7.53 5.60 -17.55
C ARG A 44 7.63 4.16 -17.06
N GLU A 45 8.15 3.27 -17.91
CA GLU A 45 8.40 1.87 -17.56
C GLU A 45 9.36 1.76 -16.37
N ALA A 46 10.47 2.49 -16.40
CA ALA A 46 11.44 2.53 -15.29
C ALA A 46 10.80 3.02 -13.98
N HIS A 47 9.93 4.03 -14.03
CA HIS A 47 9.21 4.51 -12.84
C HIS A 47 8.16 3.51 -12.34
N LEU A 48 7.49 2.79 -13.24
CA LEU A 48 6.57 1.70 -12.86
C LEU A 48 7.32 0.54 -12.20
N GLU A 49 8.51 0.18 -12.68
CA GLU A 49 9.39 -0.81 -12.05
C GLU A 49 9.87 -0.38 -10.67
N ALA A 50 10.27 0.88 -10.51
CA ALA A 50 10.66 1.42 -9.20
C ALA A 50 9.50 1.34 -8.19
N LEU A 51 8.29 1.73 -8.61
CA LEU A 51 7.08 1.61 -7.78
C LEU A 51 6.78 0.15 -7.42
N GLU A 52 6.88 -0.77 -8.38
CA GLU A 52 6.69 -2.20 -8.15
C GLU A 52 7.67 -2.75 -7.11
N LEU A 53 8.94 -2.36 -7.18
CA LEU A 53 9.97 -2.75 -6.21
C LEU A 53 9.66 -2.20 -4.81
N SER A 54 9.25 -0.93 -4.72
CA SER A 54 8.84 -0.33 -3.44
C SER A 54 7.63 -1.06 -2.84
N LEU A 55 6.61 -1.36 -3.67
CA LEU A 55 5.42 -2.11 -3.24
C LEU A 55 5.75 -3.53 -2.79
N SER A 56 6.64 -4.22 -3.49
CA SER A 56 7.09 -5.56 -3.11
C SER A 56 7.83 -5.54 -1.77
N THR A 57 8.67 -4.53 -1.55
CA THR A 57 9.35 -4.33 -0.26
C THR A 57 8.34 -4.08 0.86
N LEU A 58 7.36 -3.20 0.66
CA LEU A 58 6.29 -2.96 1.62
C LEU A 58 5.47 -4.24 1.88
N ARG A 59 5.15 -5.01 0.83
CA ARG A 59 4.43 -6.28 0.95
C ARG A 59 5.15 -7.22 1.90
N ASN A 60 6.45 -7.44 1.68
CA ASN A 60 7.22 -8.36 2.51
C ASN A 60 7.21 -7.93 3.99
N LEU A 61 7.38 -6.63 4.27
CA LEU A 61 7.29 -6.10 5.63
C LEU A 61 5.91 -6.32 6.27
N MET A 62 4.83 -6.09 5.50
CA MET A 62 3.46 -6.25 5.98
C MET A 62 3.07 -7.73 6.15
N ASP A 63 3.59 -8.61 5.30
CA ASP A 63 3.37 -10.06 5.37
C ASP A 63 4.08 -10.65 6.60
N ASP A 64 5.34 -10.27 6.84
CA ASP A 64 6.08 -10.65 8.05
C ASP A 64 5.35 -10.21 9.31
N GLU A 65 4.86 -8.97 9.32
CA GLU A 65 4.08 -8.41 10.42
C GLU A 65 2.76 -9.18 10.62
N TRP A 66 2.04 -9.47 9.53
CA TRP A 66 0.80 -10.23 9.56
C TRP A 66 1.01 -11.64 10.10
N ASN A 67 2.03 -12.35 9.61
CA ASN A 67 2.40 -13.69 10.09
C ASN A 67 2.74 -13.68 11.59
N GLN A 68 3.44 -12.63 12.05
CA GLN A 68 3.74 -12.47 13.48
C GLN A 68 2.47 -12.22 14.30
N VAL A 69 1.54 -11.42 13.80
CA VAL A 69 0.24 -11.16 14.45
C VAL A 69 -0.60 -12.44 14.53
N GLU A 70 -0.67 -13.24 13.45
CA GLU A 70 -1.38 -14.53 13.46
C GLU A 70 -0.77 -15.49 14.51
N THR A 71 0.56 -15.56 14.57
CA THR A 71 1.26 -16.37 15.60
C THR A 71 0.89 -15.91 17.01
N TRP A 72 0.79 -14.60 17.25
CA TRP A 72 0.40 -14.08 18.55
C TRP A 72 -1.06 -14.33 18.91
N LYS A 73 -1.98 -14.37 17.94
CA LYS A 73 -3.38 -14.73 18.18
C LYS A 73 -3.49 -16.15 18.74
N GLU A 74 -2.72 -17.09 18.20
CA GLU A 74 -2.68 -18.48 18.69
C GLU A 74 -2.14 -18.56 20.13
N GLN A 75 -1.11 -17.78 20.44
CA GLN A 75 -0.49 -17.75 21.77
C GLN A 75 -1.34 -17.01 22.81
N GLN A 76 -2.14 -16.02 22.39
CA GLN A 76 -2.91 -15.13 23.23
C GLN A 76 -4.36 -15.00 22.72
N PRO A 77 -5.19 -16.05 22.78
CA PRO A 77 -6.53 -16.06 22.18
C PRO A 77 -7.50 -15.02 22.79
N GLY A 78 -7.20 -14.47 23.97
CA GLY A 78 -7.97 -13.39 24.60
C GLY A 78 -7.61 -11.97 24.11
N ALA A 79 -6.55 -11.80 23.32
CA ALA A 79 -6.07 -10.50 22.88
C ALA A 79 -6.83 -10.00 21.63
N LEU A 80 -8.08 -9.56 21.82
CA LEU A 80 -8.99 -9.15 20.73
C LEU A 80 -8.42 -8.05 19.80
N PHE A 81 -7.53 -7.19 20.29
CA PHE A 81 -6.91 -6.16 19.46
C PHE A 81 -6.04 -6.72 18.33
N LEU A 82 -5.49 -7.93 18.48
CA LEU A 82 -4.72 -8.59 17.43
C LEU A 82 -5.60 -8.93 16.21
N VAL A 83 -6.90 -9.17 16.42
CA VAL A 83 -7.86 -9.40 15.32
C VAL A 83 -7.96 -8.17 14.43
N ASP A 84 -8.20 -7.01 15.03
CA ASP A 84 -8.28 -5.73 14.31
C ASP A 84 -6.99 -5.42 13.55
N VAL A 85 -5.83 -5.57 14.20
CA VAL A 85 -4.52 -5.35 13.57
C VAL A 85 -4.34 -6.28 12.37
N GLY A 86 -4.67 -7.57 12.53
CA GLY A 86 -4.56 -8.55 11.44
C GLY A 86 -5.49 -8.23 10.26
N VAL A 87 -6.70 -7.73 10.52
CA VAL A 87 -7.62 -7.29 9.45
C VAL A 87 -7.02 -6.12 8.68
N VAL A 88 -6.48 -5.11 9.37
CA VAL A 88 -5.86 -3.95 8.70
C VAL A 88 -4.67 -4.39 7.85
N LEU A 89 -3.78 -5.24 8.37
CA LEU A 89 -2.63 -5.76 7.62
C LEU A 89 -3.06 -6.57 6.39
N SER A 90 -4.09 -7.41 6.54
CA SER A 90 -4.66 -8.16 5.42
C SER A 90 -5.21 -7.23 4.33
N SER A 91 -5.95 -6.17 4.70
CA SER A 91 -6.42 -5.16 3.75
C SER A 91 -5.27 -4.41 3.06
N ILE A 92 -4.17 -4.12 3.77
CA ILE A 92 -2.98 -3.51 3.16
C ILE A 92 -2.39 -4.44 2.09
N LEU A 93 -2.24 -5.73 2.39
CA LEU A 93 -1.73 -6.74 1.45
C LEU A 93 -2.61 -6.89 0.21
N GLU A 94 -3.93 -6.81 0.37
CA GLU A 94 -4.89 -6.78 -0.73
C GLU A 94 -4.74 -5.53 -1.59
N CYS A 95 -4.61 -4.35 -0.98
CA CYS A 95 -4.38 -3.08 -1.67
C CYS A 95 -3.08 -3.13 -2.48
N ILE A 96 -1.98 -3.62 -1.89
CA ILE A 96 -0.69 -3.79 -2.58
C ILE A 96 -0.84 -4.74 -3.78
N SER A 97 -1.53 -5.86 -3.59
CA SER A 97 -1.76 -6.83 -4.68
C SER A 97 -2.60 -6.21 -5.81
N SER A 98 -3.57 -5.36 -5.47
CA SER A 98 -4.39 -4.66 -6.47
C SER A 98 -3.60 -3.59 -7.22
N ALA A 99 -2.76 -2.82 -6.52
CA ALA A 99 -1.85 -1.87 -7.16
C ALA A 99 -0.85 -2.58 -8.10
N GLY A 100 -0.32 -3.74 -7.68
CA GLY A 100 0.57 -4.55 -8.51
C GLY A 100 -0.09 -5.03 -9.81
N ARG A 101 -1.36 -5.48 -9.76
CA ARG A 101 -2.12 -5.82 -10.97
C ARG A 101 -2.30 -4.63 -11.92
N GLU A 102 -2.54 -3.45 -11.36
CA GLU A 102 -2.73 -2.23 -12.14
C GLU A 102 -1.42 -1.75 -12.79
N ILE A 103 -0.28 -1.91 -12.10
CA ILE A 103 1.04 -1.66 -12.68
C ILE A 103 1.28 -2.58 -13.87
N LEU A 104 1.00 -3.88 -13.73
CA LEU A 104 1.14 -4.84 -14.82
C LEU A 104 0.23 -4.51 -16.01
N ALA A 105 -1.03 -4.13 -15.75
CA ALA A 105 -1.96 -3.69 -16.78
C ALA A 105 -1.43 -2.44 -17.52
N THR A 106 -0.95 -1.44 -16.76
CA THR A 106 -0.37 -0.22 -17.34
C THR A 106 0.85 -0.52 -18.20
N LYS A 107 1.79 -1.37 -17.73
CA LYS A 107 2.95 -1.80 -18.52
C LYS A 107 2.52 -2.49 -19.82
N TYR A 108 1.52 -3.37 -19.75
CA TYR A 108 0.99 -4.04 -20.93
C TYR A 108 0.35 -3.06 -21.93
N GLU A 109 -0.40 -2.07 -21.46
CA GLU A 109 -0.99 -1.06 -22.34
C GLU A 109 0.06 -0.15 -23.00
N LEU A 110 1.14 0.20 -22.28
CA LEU A 110 2.25 0.98 -22.84
C LEU A 110 2.92 0.23 -24.00
N GLU A 111 3.22 -1.06 -23.80
CA GLU A 111 3.84 -1.89 -24.84
C GLU A 111 2.87 -2.10 -26.02
N ARG A 112 1.59 -2.36 -25.75
CA ARG A 112 0.57 -2.54 -26.80
C ARG A 112 0.36 -1.27 -27.63
N ASN A 113 0.45 -0.10 -27.03
CA ASN A 113 0.18 1.18 -27.69
C ASN A 113 1.46 1.94 -28.08
N ARG A 114 2.63 1.29 -28.04
CA ARG A 114 3.95 1.93 -28.24
C ARG A 114 4.02 2.85 -29.46
N ASP A 115 3.38 2.46 -30.56
CA ASP A 115 3.35 3.23 -31.81
C ASP A 115 2.09 4.11 -31.98
N ASN A 116 1.09 3.94 -31.12
CA ASN A 116 -0.20 4.63 -31.16
C ASN A 116 -0.30 5.75 -30.11
N SER A 117 0.02 6.98 -30.52
CA SER A 117 -0.03 8.18 -29.67
C SER A 117 -1.36 8.40 -28.93
N ALA A 118 -2.50 8.10 -29.56
CA ALA A 118 -3.81 8.26 -28.92
C ALA A 118 -4.05 7.22 -27.81
N GLY A 119 -3.57 5.98 -28.01
CA GLY A 119 -3.64 4.92 -27.01
C GLY A 119 -2.75 5.18 -25.80
N LEU A 120 -1.55 5.74 -26.01
CA LEU A 120 -0.62 6.08 -24.93
C LEU A 120 -1.16 7.15 -23.97
N ARG A 121 -1.93 8.10 -24.47
CA ARG A 121 -2.52 9.17 -23.64
C ARG A 121 -3.43 8.61 -22.54
N ASN A 122 -4.20 7.56 -22.82
CA ASN A 122 -5.06 6.95 -21.82
C ASN A 122 -4.23 6.26 -20.71
N SER A 123 -3.15 5.57 -21.07
CA SER A 123 -2.25 4.92 -20.10
C SER A 123 -1.40 5.91 -19.30
N TRP A 124 -1.35 7.18 -19.70
CA TRP A 124 -0.64 8.24 -18.99
C TRP A 124 -1.41 8.85 -17.82
N GLU A 125 -2.74 8.79 -17.85
CA GLU A 125 -3.55 9.37 -16.77
C GLU A 125 -3.40 8.59 -15.46
N LEU A 126 -3.01 7.31 -15.53
CA LEU A 126 -2.87 6.41 -14.37
C LEU A 126 -4.08 6.42 -13.45
N SER A 127 -5.28 6.76 -13.94
CA SER A 127 -6.46 7.01 -13.12
C SER A 127 -6.79 5.84 -12.20
N HIS A 128 -6.68 4.61 -12.71
CA HIS A 128 -6.88 3.39 -11.94
C HIS A 128 -5.76 3.17 -10.92
N LEU A 129 -4.49 3.32 -11.31
CA LEU A 129 -3.36 3.18 -10.39
C LEU A 129 -3.42 4.21 -9.26
N ASN A 130 -3.74 5.47 -9.58
CA ASN A 130 -3.94 6.54 -8.62
C ASN A 130 -5.05 6.21 -7.62
N SER A 131 -6.17 5.65 -8.10
CA SER A 131 -7.23 5.17 -7.20
C SER A 131 -6.74 4.09 -6.24
N ARG A 132 -5.91 3.15 -6.71
CA ARG A 132 -5.34 2.08 -5.85
C ARG A 132 -4.31 2.60 -4.87
N MET A 133 -3.51 3.58 -5.27
CA MET A 133 -2.53 4.21 -4.38
C MET A 133 -3.20 5.03 -3.28
N ARG A 134 -4.32 5.70 -3.60
CA ARG A 134 -5.16 6.38 -2.59
C ARG A 134 -5.77 5.39 -1.61
N GLU A 135 -6.36 4.31 -2.10
CA GLU A 135 -6.94 3.25 -1.25
C GLU A 135 -5.88 2.62 -0.33
N LEU A 136 -4.67 2.39 -0.85
CA LEU A 136 -3.54 1.93 -0.04
C LEU A 136 -3.16 2.95 1.04
N THR A 137 -3.05 4.23 0.70
CA THR A 137 -2.77 5.30 1.68
C THR A 137 -3.80 5.32 2.80
N GLU A 138 -5.10 5.34 2.45
CA GLU A 138 -6.20 5.34 3.40
C GLU A 138 -6.19 4.10 4.29
N THR A 139 -5.74 2.96 3.77
CA THR A 139 -5.66 1.71 4.53
C THR A 139 -4.44 1.68 5.46
N ILE A 140 -3.31 2.23 5.03
CA ILE A 140 -2.12 2.42 5.88
C ILE A 140 -2.44 3.34 7.06
N ASP A 141 -3.19 4.42 6.82
CA ASP A 141 -3.58 5.35 7.88
C ASP A 141 -4.46 4.70 8.96
N LYS A 142 -5.20 3.63 8.62
CA LYS A 142 -6.01 2.82 9.55
C LYS A 142 -5.17 1.91 10.45
N ILE A 143 -3.85 1.80 10.27
CA ILE A 143 -3.01 1.11 11.26
C ILE A 143 -3.24 1.80 12.61
N PRO A 144 -3.73 1.07 13.62
CA PRO A 144 -4.17 1.67 14.86
C PRO A 144 -2.98 2.20 15.67
N THR A 145 -3.23 3.18 16.52
CA THR A 145 -2.33 3.64 17.57
C THR A 145 -2.60 2.89 18.86
N VAL A 146 -1.63 2.87 19.78
CA VAL A 146 -1.85 2.26 21.11
C VAL A 146 -2.98 2.97 21.86
N TYR A 147 -3.13 4.28 21.68
CA TYR A 147 -4.23 5.06 22.25
C TYR A 147 -5.61 4.56 21.78
N GLU A 148 -5.79 4.35 20.47
CA GLU A 148 -7.05 3.86 19.89
C GLU A 148 -7.39 2.45 20.38
N LEU A 149 -6.39 1.56 20.45
CA LEU A 149 -6.58 0.22 21.00
C LEU A 149 -6.97 0.27 22.48
N ASN A 150 -6.26 1.06 23.30
CA ASN A 150 -6.61 1.20 24.71
C ASN A 150 -8.03 1.75 24.89
N ARG A 151 -8.43 2.76 24.11
CA ARG A 151 -9.80 3.29 24.15
C ARG A 151 -10.84 2.23 23.78
N LYS A 152 -10.56 1.39 22.78
CA LYS A 152 -11.51 0.36 22.31
C LYS A 152 -11.62 -0.82 23.28
N TYR A 153 -10.51 -1.24 23.90
CA TYR A 153 -10.41 -2.48 24.65
C TYR A 153 -10.26 -2.33 26.17
N ALA A 154 -9.87 -1.17 26.71
CA ALA A 154 -9.76 -0.97 28.16
C ALA A 154 -11.13 -0.95 28.88
N THR A 155 -12.22 -0.66 28.18
CA THR A 155 -13.59 -0.75 28.71
C THR A 155 -14.08 -2.17 28.94
N THR A 156 -13.37 -3.19 28.44
CA THR A 156 -13.77 -4.60 28.58
C THR A 156 -13.35 -5.19 29.93
N THR A 157 -12.37 -4.60 30.62
CA THR A 157 -11.83 -5.15 31.89
C THR A 157 -12.62 -4.73 33.14
N VAL A 158 -13.55 -3.77 33.05
CA VAL A 158 -14.28 -3.24 34.23
C VAL A 158 -15.63 -3.96 34.49
N ARG A 159 -15.98 -5.01 33.73
CA ARG A 159 -17.31 -5.66 33.82
C ARG A 159 -17.33 -7.07 34.40
N THR A 160 -16.25 -7.52 35.02
CA THR A 160 -16.22 -8.75 35.82
C THR A 160 -15.67 -8.44 37.19
N GLU A 161 -16.49 -7.87 38.07
CA GLU A 161 -16.46 -8.02 39.54
C GLU A 161 -17.41 -7.01 40.18
N THR A 162 -18.72 -7.32 40.25
CA THR A 162 -19.55 -7.05 41.44
C THR A 162 -20.89 -7.76 41.33
N THR A 163 -20.99 -8.93 41.94
CA THR A 163 -22.19 -9.28 42.72
C THR A 163 -21.72 -10.23 43.81
N PHE A 164 -21.66 -9.67 45.03
CA PHE A 164 -21.62 -10.38 46.29
C PHE A 164 -22.95 -11.09 46.54
#